data_AF-A0A851GVS8-F1
#
_entry.id   AF-A0A851GVS8-F1
#
_cell.length_a   1.000
_cell.length_b   1.000
_cell.length_c   1.000
_cell.angle_alpha   90.00
_cell.angle_beta   90.00
_cell.angle_gamma   90.00
#
_symmetry.space_group_name_H-M   'P 1'
#
loop_
_entity.id
_entity.type
_entity.pdbx_description
1 polymer ?
#
loop_
_entity_poly.entity_id
_entity_poly.type
_entity_poly.pdbx_seq_one_letter_code
_entity_poly.pdbx_strand_id
1 'polypeptide(L)'
;MFQPHGISPQLHWTCQRLLAAGLPCQVPEESPLWLPADWEGYLAENCWLDLATDNSQALAGRAEHCRQHGIQLVEVCGSWLPQGESMGFMLLCGSNALPAPAAMQWLDHCAPLPGAWLHCGPCGSARYTHHVMQALQHAWQLGWQHNPTTAKPQQLDWEALMQQQWQLADKLLQLSQAYLRSHGMAPDPTDSATLRQRFAQPPSRQQHFAANLALLIVLAMQQRDTLHDIWQQVSAALQPKQTSNVD
;
A
#
# COMPACT_ATOMS: atom_id res chain seq x y z
N MET A 1 -12.85 -23.96 -7.25
CA MET A 1 -11.91 -24.03 -8.40
C MET A 1 -11.49 -22.61 -8.74
N PHE A 2 -10.21 -22.38 -9.04
CA PHE A 2 -9.68 -21.06 -9.43
C PHE A 2 -9.43 -21.01 -10.93
N GLN A 3 -9.90 -19.95 -11.57
CA GLN A 3 -9.78 -19.75 -13.01
C GLN A 3 -8.94 -18.49 -13.27
N PRO A 4 -7.63 -18.63 -13.57
CA PRO A 4 -6.79 -17.49 -13.91
C PRO A 4 -7.25 -16.87 -15.23
N HIS A 5 -7.17 -15.55 -15.30
CA HIS A 5 -7.52 -14.77 -16.49
C HIS A 5 -6.53 -13.60 -16.63
N GLY A 6 -6.01 -13.40 -17.85
CA GLY A 6 -4.92 -12.47 -18.15
C GLY A 6 -3.59 -13.16 -18.46
N ILE A 7 -2.55 -12.37 -18.74
CA ILE A 7 -1.23 -12.85 -19.23
C ILE A 7 -0.05 -12.43 -18.34
N SER A 8 -0.32 -11.76 -17.22
CA SER A 8 0.71 -11.21 -16.36
C SER A 8 1.57 -12.31 -15.72
N PRO A 9 2.87 -12.07 -15.49
CA PRO A 9 3.77 -13.07 -14.92
C PRO A 9 3.35 -13.51 -13.52
N GLN A 10 2.74 -12.62 -12.72
CA GLN A 10 2.29 -12.96 -11.37
C GLN A 10 1.22 -14.06 -11.37
N LEU A 11 0.36 -14.12 -12.39
CA LEU A 11 -0.65 -15.17 -12.52
C LEU A 11 0.01 -16.55 -12.66
N HIS A 12 1.11 -16.63 -13.41
CA HIS A 12 1.86 -17.87 -13.55
C HIS A 12 2.39 -18.34 -12.19
N TRP A 13 3.07 -17.46 -11.44
CA TRP A 13 3.66 -17.83 -10.15
C TRP A 13 2.60 -18.17 -9.09
N THR A 14 1.49 -17.43 -9.03
CA THR A 14 0.39 -17.74 -8.11
C THR A 14 -0.32 -19.03 -8.51
N CYS A 15 -0.49 -19.31 -9.81
CA CYS A 15 -1.02 -20.60 -10.29
C CYS A 15 -0.17 -21.78 -9.84
N GLN A 16 1.15 -21.72 -10.03
CA GLN A 16 2.06 -22.79 -9.61
C GLN A 16 1.95 -23.05 -8.11
N ARG A 17 1.87 -22.00 -7.31
CA ARG A 17 1.70 -22.10 -5.86
C ARG A 17 0.37 -22.76 -5.46
N LEU A 18 -0.73 -22.37 -6.10
CA LEU A 18 -2.04 -22.99 -5.87
C LEU A 18 -2.02 -24.48 -6.22
N LEU A 19 -1.43 -24.84 -7.36
CA LEU A 19 -1.29 -26.23 -7.79
C LEU A 19 -0.44 -27.05 -6.83
N ALA A 20 0.69 -26.50 -6.36
CA ALA A 20 1.55 -27.13 -5.37
C ALA A 20 0.84 -27.35 -4.03
N ALA A 21 -0.14 -26.49 -3.69
CA ALA A 21 -1.01 -26.66 -2.52
C ALA A 21 -2.19 -27.62 -2.75
N GLY A 22 -2.28 -28.27 -3.93
CA GLY A 22 -3.36 -29.18 -4.28
C GLY A 22 -4.67 -28.48 -4.65
N LEU A 23 -4.65 -27.17 -4.90
CA LEU A 23 -5.83 -26.42 -5.30
C LEU A 23 -6.02 -26.45 -6.82
N PRO A 24 -7.22 -26.78 -7.31
CA PRO A 24 -7.47 -26.83 -8.74
C PRO A 24 -7.42 -25.41 -9.32
N CYS A 25 -6.43 -25.20 -10.19
CA CYS A 25 -6.21 -23.97 -10.92
C CYS A 25 -6.14 -24.30 -12.42
N GLN A 26 -7.14 -23.91 -13.19
CA GLN A 26 -7.25 -24.25 -14.61
C GLN A 26 -7.79 -23.06 -15.39
N VAL A 27 -7.14 -22.76 -16.53
CA VAL A 27 -7.68 -21.81 -17.50
C VAL A 27 -8.99 -22.39 -18.03
N PRO A 28 -10.12 -21.68 -17.92
CA PRO A 28 -11.38 -22.19 -18.43
C PRO A 28 -11.33 -22.30 -19.96
N GLU A 29 -12.00 -23.30 -20.53
CA GLU A 29 -12.15 -23.44 -21.99
C GLU A 29 -12.86 -22.22 -22.60
N GLU A 30 -13.86 -21.69 -21.88
CA GLU A 30 -14.57 -20.47 -22.22
C GLU A 30 -14.62 -19.54 -21.00
N SER A 31 -14.17 -18.29 -21.19
CA SER A 31 -14.35 -17.25 -20.18
C SER A 31 -15.82 -16.81 -20.13
N PRO A 32 -16.38 -16.48 -18.95
CA PRO A 32 -17.75 -15.98 -18.88
C PRO A 32 -17.91 -14.71 -19.73
N LEU A 33 -19.05 -14.59 -20.42
CA LEU A 33 -19.34 -13.43 -21.29
C LEU A 33 -19.30 -12.08 -20.56
N TRP A 34 -19.50 -12.09 -19.24
CA TRP A 34 -19.44 -10.87 -18.45
C TRP A 34 -18.00 -10.43 -18.16
N LEU A 35 -17.01 -11.30 -18.21
CA LEU A 35 -15.63 -11.00 -17.79
C LEU A 35 -14.85 -10.41 -18.98
N PRO A 36 -14.40 -9.13 -18.92
CA PRO A 36 -13.64 -8.52 -20.00
C PRO A 36 -12.24 -9.15 -20.16
N ALA A 37 -11.80 -9.30 -21.40
CA ALA A 37 -10.58 -10.05 -21.75
C ALA A 37 -9.26 -9.39 -21.31
N ASP A 38 -9.30 -8.10 -20.98
CA ASP A 38 -8.15 -7.30 -20.53
C ASP A 38 -7.95 -7.34 -19.02
N TRP A 39 -8.81 -8.04 -18.28
CA TRP A 39 -8.70 -8.13 -16.84
C TRP A 39 -7.61 -9.11 -16.42
N GLU A 40 -6.99 -8.84 -15.28
CA GLU A 40 -5.90 -9.66 -14.75
C GLU A 40 -6.27 -10.14 -13.35
N GLY A 41 -6.44 -11.45 -13.17
CA GLY A 41 -6.90 -11.98 -11.89
C GLY A 41 -7.40 -13.42 -11.92
N TYR A 42 -8.22 -13.74 -10.92
CA TYR A 42 -8.85 -15.05 -10.77
C TYR A 42 -10.36 -14.92 -10.60
N LEU A 43 -11.08 -15.71 -11.38
CA LEU A 43 -12.47 -16.02 -11.09
C LEU A 43 -12.56 -17.22 -10.13
N ALA A 44 -13.38 -17.07 -9.09
CA ALA A 44 -13.82 -18.15 -8.22
C ALA A 44 -15.31 -17.98 -7.92
N GLU A 45 -15.99 -19.07 -7.52
CA GLU A 45 -17.46 -19.21 -7.34
C GLU A 45 -18.30 -17.93 -7.45
N ASN A 46 -18.13 -16.97 -6.54
CA ASN A 46 -18.86 -15.69 -6.53
C ASN A 46 -17.95 -14.46 -6.32
N CYS A 47 -16.67 -14.57 -6.64
CA CYS A 47 -15.73 -13.47 -6.48
C CYS A 47 -14.72 -13.37 -7.61
N TRP A 48 -14.29 -12.15 -7.87
CA TRP A 48 -13.17 -11.82 -8.73
C TRP A 48 -12.01 -11.32 -7.86
N LEU A 49 -10.88 -12.01 -7.90
CA LEU A 49 -9.63 -11.53 -7.30
C LEU A 49 -8.88 -10.69 -8.33
N ASP A 50 -8.87 -9.37 -8.16
CA ASP A 50 -8.23 -8.41 -9.06
C ASP A 50 -6.75 -8.28 -8.74
N LEU A 51 -5.88 -8.72 -9.67
CA LEU A 51 -4.42 -8.66 -9.54
C LEU A 51 -3.80 -7.59 -10.46
N ALA A 52 -4.62 -6.84 -11.19
CA ALA A 52 -4.18 -5.78 -12.08
C ALA A 52 -3.39 -4.69 -11.33
N THR A 53 -2.32 -4.18 -11.96
CA THR A 53 -1.41 -3.18 -11.37
C THR A 53 -1.60 -1.77 -11.96
N ASP A 54 -2.73 -1.56 -12.63
CA ASP A 54 -3.11 -0.30 -13.27
C ASP A 54 -3.54 0.79 -12.27
N ASN A 55 -4.29 1.80 -12.71
CA ASN A 55 -4.70 2.92 -11.86
C ASN A 55 -6.00 2.66 -11.09
N SER A 56 -6.23 3.44 -10.03
CA SER A 56 -7.43 3.32 -9.17
C SER A 56 -8.75 3.61 -9.90
N GLN A 57 -8.73 4.34 -11.02
CA GLN A 57 -9.93 4.61 -11.81
C GLN A 57 -10.40 3.34 -12.53
N ALA A 58 -9.46 2.58 -13.09
CA ALA A 58 -9.76 1.28 -13.71
C ALA A 58 -10.32 0.31 -12.68
N LEU A 59 -9.73 0.25 -11.47
CA LEU A 59 -10.25 -0.53 -10.36
C LEU A 59 -11.70 -0.16 -10.00
N ALA A 60 -12.02 1.13 -9.93
CA ALA A 60 -13.39 1.58 -9.63
C ALA A 60 -14.38 1.13 -10.73
N GLY A 61 -13.97 1.18 -12.00
CA GLY A 61 -14.75 0.64 -13.11
C GLY A 61 -14.99 -0.87 -12.98
N ARG A 62 -13.97 -1.64 -12.60
CA ARG A 62 -14.10 -3.08 -12.35
C ARG A 62 -14.99 -3.39 -11.16
N ALA A 63 -14.87 -2.63 -10.06
CA ALA A 63 -15.72 -2.77 -8.89
C ALA A 63 -17.20 -2.57 -9.23
N GLU A 64 -17.50 -1.55 -10.03
CA GLU A 64 -18.85 -1.28 -10.53
C GLU A 64 -19.37 -2.43 -11.41
N HIS A 65 -18.55 -2.88 -12.35
CA HIS A 65 -18.88 -3.99 -13.25
C HIS A 65 -19.19 -5.28 -12.49
N CYS A 66 -18.33 -5.68 -11.55
CA CYS A 66 -18.56 -6.83 -10.69
C CYS A 66 -19.87 -6.71 -9.89
N ARG A 67 -20.16 -5.52 -9.36
CA ARG A 67 -21.40 -5.26 -8.62
C ARG A 67 -22.65 -5.47 -9.49
N GLN A 68 -22.62 -5.02 -10.74
CA GLN A 68 -23.73 -5.20 -11.69
C GLN A 68 -24.02 -6.68 -12.00
N HIS A 69 -22.99 -7.52 -11.92
CA HIS A 69 -23.08 -8.96 -12.12
C HIS A 69 -23.23 -9.78 -10.83
N GLY A 70 -23.37 -9.13 -9.67
CA GLY A 70 -23.50 -9.82 -8.38
C GLY A 70 -22.22 -10.55 -7.93
N ILE A 71 -21.07 -10.18 -8.47
CA ILE A 71 -19.76 -10.75 -8.15
C ILE A 71 -19.07 -9.87 -7.12
N GLN A 72 -18.50 -10.47 -6.07
CA GLN A 72 -17.67 -9.74 -5.12
C GLN A 72 -16.30 -9.44 -5.74
N LEU A 73 -15.94 -8.16 -5.87
CA LEU A 73 -14.58 -7.78 -6.21
C LEU A 73 -13.68 -7.81 -4.95
N VAL A 74 -12.55 -8.49 -5.06
CA VAL A 74 -11.47 -8.52 -4.06
C VAL A 74 -10.21 -7.98 -4.72
N GLU A 75 -9.84 -6.75 -4.39
CA GLU A 75 -8.58 -6.14 -4.83
C GLU A 75 -7.41 -6.84 -4.14
N VAL A 76 -6.42 -7.31 -4.90
CA VAL A 76 -5.21 -7.93 -4.38
C VAL A 76 -3.99 -7.18 -4.88
N CYS A 77 -3.22 -6.62 -3.95
CA CYS A 77 -1.91 -6.05 -4.23
C CYS A 77 -0.84 -6.86 -3.53
N GLY A 78 0.34 -6.94 -4.13
CA GLY A 78 1.45 -7.65 -3.51
C GLY A 78 2.78 -7.38 -4.16
N SER A 79 3.83 -7.85 -3.49
CA SER A 79 5.18 -7.87 -4.06
C SER A 79 5.36 -9.14 -4.88
N TRP A 80 5.10 -9.02 -6.18
CA TRP A 80 5.18 -10.12 -7.14
C TRP A 80 6.63 -10.37 -7.55
N LEU A 81 7.26 -11.38 -6.94
CA LEU A 81 8.59 -11.85 -7.30
C LEU A 81 8.53 -13.36 -7.62
N PRO A 82 9.33 -13.87 -8.58
CA PRO A 82 9.31 -15.29 -8.94
C PRO A 82 9.48 -16.24 -7.74
N GLN A 83 10.30 -15.84 -6.77
CA GLN A 83 10.56 -16.62 -5.55
C GLN A 83 9.30 -16.83 -4.70
N GLY A 84 8.27 -15.99 -4.88
CA GLY A 84 7.00 -16.13 -4.18
C GLY A 84 6.21 -17.37 -4.56
N GLU A 85 6.52 -18.03 -5.68
CA GLU A 85 5.95 -19.34 -6.01
C GLU A 85 6.14 -20.34 -4.86
N SER A 86 7.37 -20.45 -4.34
CA SER A 86 7.72 -21.35 -3.23
C SER A 86 7.57 -20.69 -1.86
N MET A 87 7.89 -19.39 -1.74
CA MET A 87 7.94 -18.69 -0.46
C MET A 87 6.66 -17.94 -0.07
N GLY A 88 5.73 -17.77 -1.01
CA GLY A 88 4.55 -16.93 -0.87
C GLY A 88 4.83 -15.45 -1.13
N PHE A 89 3.74 -14.68 -1.22
CA PHE A 89 3.77 -13.27 -1.59
C PHE A 89 3.31 -12.41 -0.41
N MET A 90 3.91 -11.24 -0.21
CA MET A 90 3.27 -10.23 0.65
C MET A 90 1.97 -9.80 -0.03
N LEU A 91 0.84 -10.00 0.64
CA LEU A 91 -0.50 -9.77 0.08
C LEU A 91 -1.28 -8.75 0.90
N LEU A 92 -1.86 -7.80 0.18
CA LEU A 92 -2.78 -6.79 0.66
C LEU A 92 -4.11 -6.98 -0.04
N CYS A 93 -5.19 -6.93 0.73
CA CYS A 93 -6.54 -7.19 0.27
C CYS A 93 -7.43 -5.96 0.50
N GLY A 94 -8.12 -5.51 -0.54
CA GLY A 94 -9.12 -4.45 -0.49
C GLY A 94 -10.49 -5.00 -0.87
N SER A 95 -11.46 -4.91 0.02
CA SER A 95 -12.82 -5.40 -0.22
C SER A 95 -13.83 -4.71 0.70
N ASN A 96 -15.00 -4.38 0.18
CA ASN A 96 -16.04 -3.65 0.92
C ASN A 96 -16.68 -4.48 2.05
N ALA A 97 -16.56 -5.80 1.96
CA ALA A 97 -16.96 -6.77 2.97
C ALA A 97 -15.84 -7.81 3.11
N LEU A 98 -15.90 -8.66 4.14
CA LEU A 98 -14.96 -9.77 4.27
C LEU A 98 -14.91 -10.59 2.96
N PRO A 99 -13.72 -10.99 2.48
CA PRO A 99 -13.61 -11.78 1.27
C PRO A 99 -14.40 -13.09 1.40
N ALA A 100 -15.04 -13.51 0.30
CA ALA A 100 -15.71 -14.81 0.24
C ALA A 100 -14.75 -15.96 0.57
N PRO A 101 -15.25 -17.12 1.04
CA PRO A 101 -14.41 -18.26 1.40
C PRO A 101 -13.37 -18.66 0.35
N ALA A 102 -13.76 -18.65 -0.94
CA ALA A 102 -12.84 -18.95 -2.03
C ALA A 102 -11.69 -17.92 -2.15
N ALA A 103 -11.99 -16.63 -1.97
CA ALA A 103 -10.96 -15.59 -1.97
C ALA A 103 -10.05 -15.70 -0.73
N MET A 104 -10.59 -16.00 0.46
CA MET A 104 -9.78 -16.24 1.65
C MET A 104 -8.84 -17.43 1.45
N GLN A 105 -9.34 -18.53 0.87
CA GLN A 105 -8.53 -19.69 0.54
C GLN A 105 -7.39 -19.33 -0.43
N TRP A 106 -7.70 -18.57 -1.48
CA TRP A 106 -6.66 -18.08 -2.40
C TRP A 106 -5.60 -17.26 -1.67
N LEU A 107 -6.02 -16.30 -0.83
CA LEU A 107 -5.12 -15.43 -0.07
C LEU A 107 -4.24 -16.23 0.90
N ASP A 108 -4.81 -17.19 1.63
CA ASP A 108 -4.07 -18.04 2.58
C ASP A 108 -3.02 -18.90 1.90
N HIS A 109 -3.32 -19.43 0.71
CA HIS A 109 -2.39 -20.27 -0.03
C HIS A 109 -1.35 -19.46 -0.80
N CYS A 110 -1.67 -18.25 -1.25
CA CYS A 110 -0.72 -17.37 -1.92
C CYS A 110 0.18 -16.58 -0.95
N ALA A 111 -0.25 -16.36 0.28
CA ALA A 111 0.57 -15.76 1.34
C ALA A 111 1.74 -16.67 1.75
N PRO A 112 2.76 -16.15 2.48
CA PRO A 112 3.87 -16.97 2.99
C PRO A 112 3.40 -18.03 4.00
N LEU A 113 2.37 -17.69 4.78
CA LEU A 113 1.68 -18.57 5.71
C LEU A 113 0.16 -18.29 5.62
N PRO A 114 -0.70 -19.26 5.96
CA PRO A 114 -2.13 -19.02 6.10
C PRO A 114 -2.40 -17.86 7.07
N GLY A 115 -3.27 -16.94 6.68
CA GLY A 115 -3.58 -15.71 7.43
C GLY A 115 -2.49 -14.64 7.37
N ALA A 116 -1.35 -14.86 6.71
CA ALA A 116 -0.27 -13.87 6.58
C ALA A 116 -0.49 -12.90 5.40
N TRP A 117 -1.71 -12.38 5.30
CA TRP A 117 -2.14 -11.35 4.36
C TRP A 117 -2.92 -10.28 5.14
N LEU A 118 -3.02 -9.07 4.59
CA LEU A 118 -3.62 -7.93 5.28
C LEU A 118 -4.88 -7.42 4.60
N HIS A 119 -6.02 -7.46 5.29
CA HIS A 119 -7.20 -6.68 4.89
C HIS A 119 -6.96 -5.20 5.19
N CYS A 120 -6.90 -4.39 4.14
CA CYS A 120 -6.57 -2.97 4.23
C CYS A 120 -7.81 -2.09 4.44
N GLY A 121 -9.00 -2.60 4.12
CA GLY A 121 -10.26 -1.86 4.10
C GLY A 121 -11.05 -2.10 2.80
N PRO A 122 -11.98 -1.20 2.42
CA PRO A 122 -12.70 -1.21 1.15
C PRO A 122 -11.79 -1.23 -0.09
N CYS A 123 -12.39 -1.46 -1.25
CA CYS A 123 -11.70 -1.45 -2.53
C CYS A 123 -10.90 -0.13 -2.74
N GLY A 124 -9.64 -0.24 -3.17
CA GLY A 124 -8.67 0.85 -3.30
C GLY A 124 -7.73 0.98 -2.09
N SER A 125 -8.08 0.38 -0.95
CA SER A 125 -7.24 0.40 0.25
C SER A 125 -5.95 -0.38 0.08
N ALA A 126 -5.97 -1.48 -0.68
CA ALA A 126 -4.78 -2.30 -0.88
C ALA A 126 -3.76 -1.57 -1.75
N ARG A 127 -4.19 -0.94 -2.86
CA ARG A 127 -3.31 -0.10 -3.70
C ARG A 127 -2.71 1.06 -2.94
N TYR A 128 -3.52 1.80 -2.17
CA TYR A 128 -3.01 2.87 -1.33
C TYR A 128 -1.92 2.37 -0.37
N THR A 129 -2.22 1.31 0.38
CA THR A 129 -1.29 0.73 1.35
C THR A 129 -0.02 0.21 0.68
N HIS A 130 -0.16 -0.39 -0.51
CA HIS A 130 0.97 -0.84 -1.32
C HIS A 130 1.88 0.32 -1.73
N HIS A 131 1.32 1.42 -2.23
CA HIS A 131 2.09 2.62 -2.60
C HIS A 131 2.82 3.22 -1.39
N VAL A 132 2.18 3.26 -0.21
CA VAL A 132 2.85 3.71 1.01
C VAL A 132 4.03 2.80 1.34
N MET A 133 3.86 1.48 1.30
CA MET A 133 4.96 0.54 1.58
C MET A 133 6.09 0.64 0.56
N GLN A 134 5.78 0.80 -0.73
CA GLN A 134 6.78 1.02 -1.78
C GLN A 134 7.55 2.32 -1.56
N ALA A 135 6.87 3.40 -1.16
CA ALA A 135 7.52 4.66 -0.82
C ALA A 135 8.45 4.50 0.39
N LEU A 136 8.03 3.82 1.45
CA LEU A 136 8.88 3.55 2.62
C LEU A 136 10.08 2.66 2.26
N GLN A 137 9.88 1.64 1.42
CA GLN A 137 10.97 0.81 0.91
C GLN A 137 11.96 1.62 0.09
N HIS A 138 11.47 2.53 -0.75
CA HIS A 138 12.31 3.43 -1.53
C HIS A 138 13.11 4.38 -0.62
N ALA A 139 12.48 4.97 0.40
CA ALA A 139 13.13 5.81 1.41
C ALA A 139 14.32 5.09 2.06
N TRP A 140 14.10 3.83 2.42
CA TRP A 140 15.11 2.97 3.02
C TRP A 140 16.26 2.65 2.06
N GLN A 141 15.94 2.29 0.80
CA GLN A 141 16.94 2.01 -0.23
C GLN A 141 17.82 3.22 -0.51
N LEU A 142 17.24 4.42 -0.57
CA LEU A 142 18.00 5.67 -0.68
C LEU A 142 18.96 5.82 0.49
N GLY A 143 18.49 5.63 1.73
CA GLY A 143 19.38 5.68 2.90
C GLY A 143 20.51 4.64 2.84
N TRP A 144 20.22 3.43 2.37
CA TRP A 144 21.19 2.34 2.30
C TRP A 144 22.26 2.54 1.22
N GLN A 145 21.90 3.12 0.07
CA GLN A 145 22.84 3.43 -1.01
C GLN A 145 23.95 4.39 -0.59
N HIS A 146 23.69 5.22 0.42
CA HIS A 146 24.66 6.19 0.93
C HIS A 146 25.51 5.63 2.08
N ASN A 147 25.28 4.39 2.53
CA ASN A 147 26.19 3.71 3.45
C ASN A 147 27.42 3.20 2.68
N PRO A 148 28.65 3.60 3.04
CA PRO A 148 29.84 3.16 2.34
C PRO A 148 30.05 1.64 2.53
N THR A 149 30.23 0.92 1.43
CA THR A 149 30.69 -0.48 1.41
C THR A 149 32.20 -0.62 1.57
N THR A 150 32.93 0.50 1.70
CA THR A 150 34.39 0.55 1.79
C THR A 150 34.82 1.22 3.10
N ALA A 151 36.00 0.85 3.62
CA ALA A 151 36.54 1.34 4.90
C ALA A 151 36.96 2.83 4.89
N LYS A 152 36.67 3.60 3.84
CA LYS A 152 37.00 5.03 3.78
C LYS A 152 35.74 5.85 4.10
N PRO A 153 35.77 6.74 5.10
CA PRO A 153 34.65 7.64 5.35
C PRO A 153 34.51 8.61 4.17
N GLN A 154 33.45 8.46 3.38
CA GLN A 154 33.05 9.48 2.42
C GLN A 154 32.27 10.58 3.14
N GLN A 155 32.43 11.83 2.68
CA GLN A 155 31.54 12.91 3.09
C GLN A 155 30.14 12.61 2.57
N LEU A 156 29.20 12.43 3.49
CA LEU A 156 27.79 12.32 3.17
C LEU A 156 27.26 13.72 2.85
N ASP A 157 26.63 13.89 1.69
CA ASP A 157 25.85 15.09 1.39
C ASP A 157 24.50 15.00 2.11
N TRP A 158 24.53 15.34 3.41
CA TRP A 158 23.35 15.31 4.27
C TRP A 158 22.23 16.21 3.77
N GLU A 159 22.58 17.32 3.11
CA GLU A 159 21.58 18.27 2.61
C GLU A 159 20.79 17.67 1.45
N ALA A 160 21.49 17.12 0.44
CA ALA A 160 20.82 16.46 -0.69
C ALA A 160 19.99 15.26 -0.24
N LEU A 161 20.49 14.48 0.72
CA LEU A 161 19.77 13.35 1.30
C LEU A 161 18.49 13.77 2.03
N MET A 162 18.56 14.80 2.87
CA MET A 162 17.38 15.31 3.57
C MET A 162 16.35 15.90 2.60
N GLN A 163 16.79 16.61 1.56
CA GLN A 163 15.90 17.13 0.51
C GLN A 163 15.14 16.01 -0.21
N GLN A 164 15.81 14.90 -0.56
CA GLN A 164 15.16 13.75 -1.19
C GLN A 164 14.11 13.11 -0.28
N GLN A 165 14.43 12.94 1.02
CA GLN A 165 13.50 12.39 2.00
C GLN A 165 12.29 13.31 2.22
N TRP A 166 12.48 14.63 2.18
CA TRP A 166 11.38 15.59 2.25
C TRP A 166 10.44 15.51 1.05
N GLN A 167 10.97 15.46 -0.16
CA GLN A 167 10.14 15.33 -1.36
C GLN A 167 9.29 14.06 -1.33
N LEU A 168 9.85 12.95 -0.84
CA LEU A 168 9.11 11.72 -0.68
C LEU A 168 8.01 11.84 0.39
N ALA A 169 8.32 12.47 1.51
CA ALA A 169 7.36 12.73 2.59
C ALA A 169 6.18 13.60 2.11
N ASP A 170 6.44 14.63 1.29
CA ASP A 170 5.40 15.49 0.75
C ASP A 170 4.50 14.74 -0.24
N LYS A 171 5.06 13.86 -1.07
CA LYS A 171 4.28 12.97 -1.95
C LYS A 171 3.42 12.00 -1.15
N LEU A 172 3.95 11.43 -0.06
CA LEU A 172 3.21 10.56 0.85
C LEU A 172 2.05 11.31 1.54
N LEU A 173 2.27 12.56 1.93
CA LEU A 173 1.23 13.42 2.48
C LEU A 173 0.11 13.66 1.46
N GLN A 174 0.46 14.05 0.23
CA GLN A 174 -0.50 14.29 -0.85
C GLN A 174 -1.31 13.03 -1.17
N LEU A 175 -0.65 11.87 -1.24
CA LEU A 175 -1.30 10.57 -1.45
C LEU A 175 -2.29 10.26 -0.32
N SER A 176 -1.88 10.43 0.94
CA SER A 176 -2.70 10.18 2.13
C SER A 176 -3.91 11.10 2.19
N GLN A 177 -3.74 12.38 1.88
CA GLN A 177 -4.83 13.36 1.82
C GLN A 177 -5.80 13.07 0.67
N ALA A 178 -5.30 12.66 -0.51
CA ALA A 178 -6.15 12.26 -1.63
C ALA A 178 -6.99 11.01 -1.28
N TYR A 179 -6.37 10.04 -0.61
CA TYR A 179 -7.03 8.83 -0.13
C TYR A 179 -8.13 9.14 0.89
N LEU A 180 -7.84 9.94 1.91
CA LEU A 180 -8.84 10.31 2.93
C LEU A 180 -10.02 11.08 2.32
N ARG A 181 -9.75 12.02 1.40
CA ARG A 181 -10.80 12.78 0.70
C ARG A 181 -11.72 11.89 -0.13
N SER A 182 -11.17 10.90 -0.85
CA SER A 182 -12.00 9.99 -1.66
C SER A 182 -12.94 9.13 -0.82
N HIS A 183 -12.61 8.94 0.47
CA HIS A 183 -13.40 8.17 1.43
C HIS A 183 -14.21 9.06 2.39
N GLY A 184 -14.26 10.39 2.16
CA GLY A 184 -15.01 11.32 2.99
C GLY A 184 -14.50 11.45 4.43
N MET A 185 -13.25 11.11 4.68
CA MET A 185 -12.62 11.19 6.00
C MET A 185 -11.81 12.49 6.12
N ALA A 186 -11.96 13.18 7.24
CA ALA A 186 -11.16 14.35 7.57
C ALA A 186 -10.24 14.02 8.76
N PRO A 187 -8.97 14.47 8.74
CA PRO A 187 -8.11 14.36 9.90
C PRO A 187 -8.63 15.28 11.01
N ASP A 188 -8.91 14.72 12.18
CA ASP A 188 -9.11 15.50 13.40
C ASP A 188 -7.76 15.64 14.13
N PRO A 189 -7.15 16.84 14.14
CA PRO A 189 -5.85 17.06 14.77
C PRO A 189 -5.88 16.87 16.30
N THR A 190 -7.06 16.93 16.93
CA THR A 190 -7.21 16.79 18.38
C THR A 190 -7.24 15.33 18.84
N ASP A 191 -7.51 14.38 17.94
CA ASP A 191 -7.70 12.96 18.26
C ASP A 191 -6.43 12.09 18.08
N SER A 192 -5.24 12.71 18.16
CA SER A 192 -3.97 12.02 17.89
C SER A 192 -3.66 10.85 18.84
N ALA A 193 -4.16 10.88 20.07
CA ALA A 193 -3.97 9.82 21.06
C ALA A 193 -4.81 8.57 20.70
N THR A 194 -6.09 8.76 20.40
CA THR A 194 -7.01 7.68 20.02
C THR A 194 -6.58 7.05 18.70
N LEU A 195 -6.14 7.86 17.73
CA LEU A 195 -5.65 7.32 16.46
C LEU A 195 -4.43 6.41 16.66
N ARG A 196 -3.46 6.85 17.48
CA ARG A 196 -2.29 6.01 17.83
C ARG A 196 -2.72 4.71 18.50
N GLN A 197 -3.72 4.76 19.39
CA GLN A 197 -4.27 3.56 20.02
C GLN A 197 -4.95 2.63 19.01
N ARG A 198 -5.74 3.17 18.07
CA ARG A 198 -6.39 2.39 17.00
C ARG A 198 -5.35 1.69 16.11
N PHE A 199 -4.30 2.41 15.71
CA PHE A 199 -3.26 1.85 14.87
C PHE A 199 -2.34 0.86 15.61
N ALA A 200 -2.16 1.02 16.93
CA ALA A 200 -1.42 0.07 17.74
C ALA A 200 -2.13 -1.28 17.91
N GLN A 201 -3.42 -1.37 17.55
CA GLN A 201 -4.11 -2.66 17.51
C GLN A 201 -3.52 -3.53 16.39
N PRO A 202 -3.50 -4.87 16.58
CA PRO A 202 -3.12 -5.80 15.53
C PRO A 202 -3.89 -5.48 14.23
N PRO A 203 -3.23 -5.48 13.05
CA PRO A 203 -3.88 -5.10 11.80
C PRO A 203 -5.17 -5.89 11.51
N SER A 204 -5.25 -7.16 11.93
CA SER A 204 -6.44 -8.00 11.82
C SER A 204 -7.65 -7.52 12.62
N ARG A 205 -7.47 -6.62 13.60
CA ARG A 205 -8.55 -6.01 14.40
C ARG A 205 -8.95 -4.63 13.89
N GLN A 206 -8.21 -4.08 12.94
CA GLN A 206 -8.51 -2.77 12.38
C GLN A 206 -9.53 -2.93 11.24
N GLN A 207 -10.70 -2.30 11.38
CA GLN A 207 -11.72 -2.32 10.33
C GLN A 207 -11.24 -1.62 9.04
N HIS A 208 -10.38 -0.61 9.18
CA HIS A 208 -9.88 0.18 8.07
C HIS A 208 -8.42 0.58 8.27
N PHE A 209 -7.51 -0.38 8.12
CA PHE A 209 -6.08 -0.18 8.30
C PHE A 209 -5.54 0.98 7.44
N ALA A 210 -5.91 1.04 6.17
CA ALA A 210 -5.44 2.06 5.23
C ALA A 210 -5.81 3.49 5.67
N ALA A 211 -7.01 3.69 6.21
CA ALA A 211 -7.43 4.98 6.75
C ALA A 211 -6.62 5.38 7.98
N ASN A 212 -6.42 4.44 8.92
CA ASN A 212 -5.62 4.71 10.11
C ASN A 212 -4.18 5.08 9.73
N LEU A 213 -3.60 4.37 8.75
CA LEU A 213 -2.28 4.67 8.21
C LEU A 213 -2.22 6.07 7.57
N ALA A 214 -3.20 6.42 6.73
CA ALA A 214 -3.29 7.74 6.09
C ALA A 214 -3.42 8.88 7.10
N LEU A 215 -4.28 8.72 8.11
CA LEU A 215 -4.44 9.69 9.19
C LEU A 215 -3.14 9.87 9.97
N LEU A 216 -2.41 8.78 10.26
CA LEU A 216 -1.13 8.85 10.96
C LEU A 216 -0.07 9.59 10.14
N ILE A 217 0.01 9.33 8.83
CA ILE A 217 0.95 10.05 7.96
C ILE A 217 0.62 11.54 7.96
N VAL A 218 -0.65 11.92 7.83
CA VAL A 218 -1.06 13.33 7.86
C VAL A 218 -0.67 14.00 9.17
N LEU A 219 -0.95 13.37 10.32
CA LEU A 219 -0.60 13.92 11.63
C LEU A 219 0.92 14.00 11.84
N ALA A 220 1.68 12.98 11.42
CA ALA A 220 3.13 12.98 11.53
C ALA A 220 3.76 14.13 10.73
N MET A 221 3.22 14.41 9.53
CA MET A 221 3.71 15.51 8.69
C MET A 221 3.32 16.89 9.25
N GLN A 222 2.13 17.05 9.82
CA GLN A 222 1.75 18.29 10.51
C GLN A 222 2.67 18.59 11.71
N GLN A 223 3.06 17.56 12.46
CA GLN A 223 4.03 17.70 13.56
C GLN A 223 5.42 18.05 13.05
N ARG A 224 5.87 17.47 11.93
CA ARG A 224 7.13 17.84 11.27
C ARG A 224 7.15 19.33 10.93
N ASP A 225 6.10 19.83 10.28
CA ASP A 225 6.04 21.22 9.85
C ASP A 225 6.06 22.17 11.07
N THR A 226 5.32 21.82 12.13
CA THR A 226 5.35 22.54 13.41
C THR A 226 6.75 22.58 14.02
N LEU A 227 7.46 21.44 14.05
CA LEU A 227 8.82 21.36 14.59
C LEU A 227 9.82 22.13 13.74
N HIS A 228 9.65 22.11 12.41
CA HIS A 228 10.48 22.88 11.49
C HIS A 228 10.31 24.38 11.73
N ASP A 229 9.08 24.86 11.87
CA ASP A 229 8.78 26.26 12.14
C ASP A 229 9.37 26.71 13.48
N ILE A 230 9.23 25.89 14.54
CA ILE A 230 9.84 26.17 15.85
C ILE A 230 11.37 26.26 15.72
N TRP A 231 11.98 25.33 14.98
CA TRP A 231 13.42 25.33 14.80
C TRP A 231 13.92 26.56 14.02
N GLN A 232 13.20 26.98 12.97
CA GLN A 232 13.49 28.21 12.23
C GLN A 232 13.35 29.46 13.10
N GLN A 233 12.35 29.51 13.97
CA GLN A 233 12.18 30.63 14.91
C GLN A 233 13.31 30.69 15.94
N VAL A 234 13.71 29.54 16.50
CA VAL A 234 14.82 29.45 17.45
C VAL A 234 16.15 29.80 16.76
N SER A 235 16.40 29.30 15.55
CA SER A 235 17.63 29.59 14.82
C SER A 235 17.73 31.07 14.45
N ALA A 236 16.63 31.69 14.00
CA ALA A 236 16.57 33.13 13.71
C ALA A 236 16.76 33.99 14.97
N ALA A 237 16.22 33.57 16.12
CA ALA A 237 16.39 34.26 17.40
C ALA A 237 17.82 34.15 17.96
N LEU A 238 18.54 33.08 17.62
CA LEU A 238 19.92 32.83 18.02
C LEU A 238 20.94 33.43 17.04
N GLN A 239 20.53 33.93 15.87
CA GLN A 239 21.43 34.67 14.99
C GLN A 239 21.84 35.98 15.68
N PRO A 240 23.15 36.24 15.84
CA PRO A 240 23.60 37.47 16.47
C PRO A 240 23.07 38.65 15.66
N LYS A 241 22.33 39.55 16.32
CA LYS A 241 22.06 40.88 15.76
C LYS A 241 23.41 41.46 15.35
N GLN A 242 23.64 41.59 14.05
CA GLN A 242 24.71 42.45 13.56
C GLN A 242 24.42 43.83 14.13
N THR A 243 25.12 44.19 15.20
CA THR A 243 25.20 45.56 15.67
C THR A 243 25.84 46.33 14.53
N SER A 244 25.00 46.97 13.74
CA SER A 244 25.39 48.06 12.86
C SER A 244 26.07 49.10 13.75
N ASN A 245 27.39 49.09 13.79
CA ASN A 245 28.14 50.23 14.26
C ASN A 245 27.83 51.38 13.30
N VAL A 246 26.97 52.27 13.79
CA VAL A 246 26.81 53.63 13.26
C VAL A 246 28.00 54.41 13.79
N ASP A 247 28.82 54.89 12.85
CA ASP A 247 29.80 55.99 12.86
C ASP A 247 30.71 56.19 14.09
#